data_AF-A0A4R5F0K0-F1
#
_entry.id   AF-A0A4R5F0K0-F1
#
_cell.length_a   1.000
_cell.length_b   1.000
_cell.length_c   1.000
_cell.angle_alpha   90.00
_cell.angle_beta   90.00
_cell.angle_gamma   90.00
#
_symmetry.space_group_name_H-M   'P 1'
#
loop_
_entity.id
_entity.type
_entity.pdbx_description
1 polymer ?
#
loop_
_entity_poly.entity_id
_entity_poly.type
_entity_poly.pdbx_seq_one_letter_code
_entity_poly.pdbx_strand_id
1 'polypeptide(L)'
;MADVVATFRRPFAEQVAAYRLRLGELVPTTAWDDIRHNAHDRAFMVAGATKADLLADLAQAVDKSIAEGRSLEEFRRDFRSIVEKNGWYNWTGEGTKAGEAWRTRVIYRTNAATTYSAGRLAQLREGGFKYYVYRHGGSAHPRLHHLAWDGLILPADHPFWDTHFPPNGWGCSCYVIGARSIEGAKRVGGDPSLELQPGWEQLDPKTSAPKGIGKGWDYSPGSSATDTILSLRDKLDTLPERPSIDLIQNWIAQGSFWDWFQSPNGIWPLLRLTPEDAKAIGSPRLVADLTAETAQKQLRAYPDLTAADYALAQQAVGRAALRAQDSPRSLIFVQDIPGESGTVLVVKAARRGEGIVVTDVRRMSRAEANRDQALAGLLGKGE
;
A
#
# COMPACT_ATOMS: atom_id res chain seq x y z
N MET A 1 11.27 -19.64 -22.51
CA MET A 1 11.93 -18.92 -21.39
C MET A 1 11.21 -17.60 -21.06
N ALA A 2 9.87 -17.59 -21.03
CA ALA A 2 9.07 -16.38 -20.75
C ALA A 2 8.42 -16.41 -19.34
N ASP A 3 8.36 -17.59 -18.70
CA ASP A 3 7.67 -17.79 -17.41
C ASP A 3 8.46 -17.38 -16.16
N VAL A 4 9.77 -17.13 -16.26
CA VAL A 4 10.59 -16.79 -15.08
C VAL A 4 10.55 -15.29 -14.77
N VAL A 5 10.24 -14.43 -15.75
CA VAL A 5 10.18 -12.97 -15.59
C VAL A 5 8.89 -12.52 -14.88
N ALA A 6 7.79 -13.25 -15.06
CA ALA A 6 6.49 -12.91 -14.48
C ALA A 6 6.44 -13.03 -12.94
N THR A 7 7.38 -13.77 -12.33
CA THR A 7 7.43 -13.97 -10.86
C THR A 7 8.08 -12.77 -10.13
N PHE A 8 8.88 -11.95 -10.81
CA PHE A 8 9.66 -10.86 -10.19
C PHE A 8 8.95 -9.50 -10.05
N ARG A 9 7.65 -9.42 -10.39
CA ARG A 9 6.88 -8.17 -10.35
C ARG A 9 5.67 -8.18 -9.42
N ARG A 10 5.55 -9.16 -8.52
CA ARG A 10 4.48 -9.13 -7.52
C ARG A 10 4.83 -8.11 -6.42
N PRO A 11 3.95 -7.14 -6.12
CA PRO A 11 4.17 -6.24 -5.01
C PRO A 11 4.27 -7.04 -3.70
N PHE A 12 5.23 -6.68 -2.84
CA PHE A 12 5.33 -7.21 -1.49
C PHE A 12 4.18 -6.64 -0.66
N ALA A 13 3.16 -7.46 -0.36
CA ALA A 13 1.89 -7.01 0.19
C ALA A 13 2.06 -6.24 1.52
N GLU A 14 2.94 -6.69 2.39
CA GLU A 14 3.25 -6.03 3.66
C GLU A 14 3.90 -4.66 3.44
N GLN A 15 4.75 -4.51 2.43
CA GLN A 15 5.32 -3.20 2.07
C GLN A 15 4.24 -2.27 1.52
N VAL A 16 3.36 -2.76 0.64
CA VAL A 16 2.26 -1.97 0.09
C VAL A 16 1.33 -1.51 1.21
N ALA A 17 0.98 -2.39 2.16
CA ALA A 17 0.20 -2.05 3.35
C ALA A 17 0.92 -1.01 4.22
N ALA A 18 2.22 -1.18 4.46
CA ALA A 18 3.02 -0.22 5.22
C ALA A 18 3.11 1.15 4.55
N TYR A 19 3.23 1.20 3.22
CA TYR A 19 3.24 2.46 2.48
C TYR A 19 1.87 3.13 2.48
N ARG A 20 0.80 2.37 2.23
CA ARG A 20 -0.56 2.89 2.20
C ARG A 20 -1.06 3.35 3.57
N LEU A 21 -0.57 2.77 4.66
CA LEU A 21 -0.80 3.30 6.01
C LEU A 21 -0.33 4.76 6.11
N ARG A 22 0.82 5.10 5.51
CA ARG A 22 1.37 6.47 5.52
C ARG A 22 0.55 7.47 4.70
N LEU A 23 -0.20 6.99 3.71
CA LEU A 23 -1.05 7.85 2.87
C LEU A 23 -2.29 8.37 3.62
N GLY A 24 -2.63 7.78 4.77
CA GLY A 24 -3.68 8.29 5.65
C GLY A 24 -3.29 9.59 6.37
N GLU A 25 -1.99 9.91 6.41
CA GLU A 25 -1.47 11.09 7.11
C GLU A 25 -0.37 11.76 6.28
N LEU A 26 -0.77 12.65 5.37
CA LEU A 26 0.17 13.47 4.61
C LEU A 26 0.57 14.70 5.44
N VAL A 27 1.82 14.75 5.90
CA VAL A 27 2.27 15.84 6.77
C VAL A 27 3.22 16.80 6.03
N PRO A 28 2.81 18.08 5.86
CA PRO A 28 3.71 19.13 5.40
C PRO A 28 4.90 19.28 6.34
N THR A 29 6.11 19.20 5.80
CA THR A 29 7.35 19.41 6.57
C THR A 29 8.26 20.39 5.84
N THR A 30 8.99 21.19 6.59
CA THR A 30 10.03 22.09 6.06
C THR A 30 11.40 21.40 6.06
N ALA A 31 11.72 20.67 7.13
CA ALA A 31 12.93 19.88 7.28
C ALA A 31 12.62 18.39 7.42
N TRP A 32 13.63 17.55 7.22
CA TRP A 32 13.46 16.10 7.30
C TRP A 32 13.26 15.59 8.73
N ASP A 33 13.66 16.37 9.74
CA ASP A 33 13.58 16.02 11.17
C ASP A 33 12.46 16.74 11.93
N ASP A 34 11.54 17.38 11.21
CA ASP A 34 10.27 17.95 11.74
C ASP A 34 9.37 16.86 12.33
N ILE A 35 9.47 15.64 11.77
CA ILE A 35 8.89 14.41 12.31
C ILE A 35 10.03 13.44 12.54
N ARG A 36 9.93 12.63 13.61
CA ARG A 36 10.99 11.74 14.03
C ARG A 36 10.48 10.33 14.30
N HIS A 37 11.40 9.39 14.11
CA HIS A 37 11.26 8.00 14.58
C HIS A 37 9.93 7.36 14.12
N ASN A 38 9.20 6.76 15.05
CA ASN A 38 8.00 5.96 14.79
C ASN A 38 6.85 6.74 14.12
N ALA A 39 6.85 8.07 14.16
CA ALA A 39 5.87 8.86 13.41
C ALA A 39 6.04 8.67 11.89
N HIS A 40 7.24 8.32 11.41
CA HIS A 40 7.45 7.92 10.02
C HIS A 40 6.74 6.61 9.63
N ASP A 41 6.27 5.80 10.58
CA ASP A 41 5.51 4.59 10.25
C ASP A 41 4.09 4.89 9.77
N ARG A 42 3.54 6.04 10.17
CA ARG A 42 2.14 6.42 9.94
C ARG A 42 1.94 7.62 9.04
N ALA A 43 2.99 8.40 8.79
CA ALA A 43 2.91 9.61 7.99
C ALA A 43 3.79 9.58 6.73
N PHE A 44 3.29 10.15 5.64
CA PHE A 44 4.08 10.46 4.45
C PHE A 44 4.46 11.93 4.43
N MET A 45 5.71 12.21 4.08
CA MET A 45 6.25 13.57 4.02
C MET A 45 7.40 13.67 3.02
N VAL A 46 7.58 14.87 2.49
CA VAL A 46 8.74 15.25 1.68
C VAL A 46 9.21 16.61 2.16
N ALA A 47 10.44 16.70 2.69
CA ALA A 47 10.97 17.92 3.30
C ALA A 47 10.93 19.12 2.32
N GLY A 48 10.28 20.21 2.68
CA GLY A 48 10.10 21.40 1.84
C GLY A 48 8.89 21.32 0.88
N ALA A 49 8.18 20.19 0.81
CA ALA A 49 6.92 20.07 0.08
C ALA A 49 5.75 20.38 1.04
N THR A 50 5.42 21.65 1.18
CA THR A 50 4.43 22.12 2.16
C THR A 50 3.01 22.27 1.61
N LYS A 51 2.84 22.29 0.29
CA LYS A 51 1.52 22.34 -0.37
C LYS A 51 0.87 20.95 -0.34
N ALA A 52 -0.41 20.89 0.03
CA ALA A 52 -1.15 19.63 0.12
C ALA A 52 -1.19 18.86 -1.22
N ASP A 53 -1.55 19.54 -2.31
CA ASP A 53 -1.66 18.91 -3.64
C ASP A 53 -0.31 18.37 -4.15
N LEU A 54 0.76 19.12 -3.93
CA LEU A 54 2.12 18.67 -4.23
C LEU A 54 2.47 17.40 -3.44
N LEU A 55 2.17 17.39 -2.13
CA LEU A 55 2.50 16.27 -1.27
C LEU A 55 1.69 15.03 -1.64
N ALA A 56 0.41 15.20 -1.98
CA ALA A 56 -0.47 14.13 -2.47
C ALA A 56 0.02 13.56 -3.81
N ASP A 57 0.36 14.40 -4.79
CA ASP A 57 0.90 13.97 -6.08
C ASP A 57 2.23 13.21 -5.91
N LEU A 58 3.13 13.69 -5.04
CA LEU A 58 4.39 13.00 -4.72
C LEU A 58 4.15 11.65 -4.02
N ALA A 59 3.18 11.59 -3.11
CA ALA A 59 2.81 10.36 -2.41
C ALA A 59 2.27 9.32 -3.40
N GLN A 60 1.45 9.74 -4.36
CA GLN A 60 0.92 8.90 -5.42
C GLN A 60 2.03 8.39 -6.35
N ALA A 61 2.99 9.23 -6.75
CA ALA A 61 4.12 8.81 -7.59
C ALA A 61 4.99 7.74 -6.92
N VAL A 62 5.16 7.83 -5.60
CA VAL A 62 5.87 6.80 -4.84
C VAL A 62 5.00 5.56 -4.62
N ASP A 63 3.66 5.68 -4.45
CA ASP A 63 2.76 4.52 -4.39
C ASP A 63 2.89 3.67 -5.66
N LYS A 64 2.82 4.30 -6.84
CA LYS A 64 3.01 3.62 -8.12
C LYS A 64 4.36 2.91 -8.21
N SER A 65 5.40 3.52 -7.68
CA SER A 65 6.73 2.90 -7.61
C SER A 65 6.75 1.62 -6.77
N ILE A 66 6.01 1.60 -5.66
CA ILE A 66 5.98 0.46 -4.73
C ILE A 66 4.97 -0.61 -5.16
N ALA A 67 3.77 -0.21 -5.58
CA ALA A 67 2.66 -1.10 -5.92
C ALA A 67 2.81 -1.72 -7.33
N GLU A 68 3.37 -0.97 -8.29
CA GLU A 68 3.49 -1.39 -9.69
C GLU A 68 4.94 -1.74 -10.08
N GLY A 69 5.91 -1.44 -9.21
CA GLY A 69 7.33 -1.70 -9.45
C GLY A 69 7.97 -0.74 -10.46
N ARG A 70 7.50 0.51 -10.55
CA ARG A 70 8.09 1.52 -11.45
C ARG A 70 9.54 1.84 -11.07
N SER A 71 10.34 2.14 -12.07
CA SER A 71 11.76 2.47 -11.93
C SER A 71 12.00 3.89 -11.38
N LEU A 72 13.23 4.15 -10.93
CA LEU A 72 13.64 5.50 -10.52
C LEU A 72 13.55 6.52 -11.68
N GLU A 73 13.76 6.10 -12.92
CA GLU A 73 13.63 6.99 -14.08
C GLU A 73 12.18 7.37 -14.34
N GLU A 74 11.25 6.42 -14.17
CA GLU A 74 9.81 6.69 -14.22
C GLU A 74 9.41 7.68 -13.12
N PHE A 75 9.82 7.43 -11.88
CA PHE A 75 9.60 8.36 -10.78
C PHE A 75 10.19 9.75 -11.06
N ARG A 76 11.37 9.85 -11.67
CA ARG A 76 11.99 11.13 -12.05
C ARG A 76 11.16 11.90 -13.08
N ARG A 77 10.53 11.19 -14.04
CA ARG A 77 9.62 11.82 -15.00
C ARG A 77 8.37 12.36 -14.30
N ASP A 78 7.74 11.53 -13.47
CA ASP A 78 6.56 11.92 -12.70
C ASP A 78 6.88 13.11 -11.78
N PHE A 79 7.99 13.05 -11.04
CA PHE A 79 8.46 14.13 -10.18
C PHE A 79 8.58 15.46 -10.93
N ARG A 80 9.23 15.49 -12.10
CA ARG A 80 9.37 16.72 -12.90
C ARG A 80 8.01 17.30 -13.29
N SER A 81 7.09 16.46 -13.74
CA SER A 81 5.73 16.90 -14.07
C SER A 81 4.97 17.42 -12.85
N ILE A 82 5.13 16.76 -11.69
CA ILE A 82 4.49 17.14 -10.44
C ILE A 82 4.99 18.49 -9.91
N VAL A 83 6.31 18.71 -9.91
CA VAL A 83 6.87 19.98 -9.40
C VAL A 83 6.47 21.16 -10.29
N GLU A 84 6.43 20.97 -11.61
CA GLU A 84 5.97 21.97 -12.58
C GLU A 84 4.47 22.26 -12.39
N LYS A 85 3.63 21.22 -12.40
CA LYS A 85 2.18 21.32 -12.20
C LYS A 85 1.82 22.08 -10.92
N ASN A 86 2.53 21.82 -9.83
CA ASN A 86 2.25 22.40 -8.52
C ASN A 86 2.99 23.72 -8.26
N GLY A 87 3.78 24.21 -9.22
CA GLY A 87 4.61 25.41 -9.08
C GLY A 87 5.50 25.36 -7.84
N TRP A 88 6.19 24.24 -7.63
CA TRP A 88 7.14 24.07 -6.54
C TRP A 88 8.53 24.45 -7.02
N TYR A 89 8.98 25.63 -6.59
CA TYR A 89 10.27 26.22 -6.93
C TYR A 89 11.15 26.38 -5.68
N ASN A 90 12.43 26.64 -5.91
CA ASN A 90 13.50 26.78 -4.93
C ASN A 90 13.69 25.57 -4.00
N TRP A 91 13.35 24.37 -4.48
CA TRP A 91 13.57 23.16 -3.70
C TRP A 91 15.02 22.69 -3.76
N THR A 92 15.47 21.97 -2.73
CA THR A 92 16.89 21.60 -2.60
C THR A 92 17.38 20.74 -3.75
N GLY A 93 18.32 21.27 -4.54
CA GLY A 93 18.92 20.61 -5.68
C GLY A 93 18.34 21.00 -7.04
N GLU A 94 17.31 21.85 -7.08
CA GLU A 94 16.73 22.38 -8.31
C GLU A 94 17.78 23.08 -9.19
N GLY A 95 17.62 23.00 -10.51
CA GLY A 95 18.44 23.73 -11.48
C GLY A 95 19.79 23.09 -11.79
N THR A 96 20.13 21.98 -11.15
CA THR A 96 21.36 21.22 -11.46
C THR A 96 21.06 19.74 -11.65
N LYS A 97 21.58 19.13 -12.71
CA LYS A 97 21.38 17.68 -12.99
C LYS A 97 21.74 16.80 -11.79
N ALA A 98 22.82 17.12 -11.07
CA ALA A 98 23.26 16.37 -9.90
C ALA A 98 22.31 16.55 -8.70
N GLY A 99 21.85 17.77 -8.44
CA GLY A 99 20.92 18.07 -7.35
C GLY A 99 19.55 17.43 -7.56
N GLU A 100 18.99 17.53 -8.77
CA GLU A 100 17.71 16.91 -9.12
C GLU A 100 17.80 15.37 -9.05
N ALA A 101 18.89 14.80 -9.57
CA ALA A 101 19.14 13.37 -9.52
C ALA A 101 19.30 12.87 -8.08
N TRP A 102 19.95 13.65 -7.21
CA TRP A 102 20.07 13.36 -5.78
C TRP A 102 18.71 13.42 -5.09
N ARG A 103 17.96 14.50 -5.28
CA ARG A 103 16.67 14.76 -4.61
C ARG A 103 15.66 13.67 -4.90
N THR A 104 15.45 13.37 -6.18
CA THR A 104 14.53 12.33 -6.64
C THR A 104 14.93 10.95 -6.11
N ARG A 105 16.24 10.63 -6.13
CA ARG A 105 16.76 9.38 -5.59
C ARG A 105 16.53 9.25 -4.09
N VAL A 106 16.71 10.34 -3.32
CA VAL A 106 16.50 10.33 -1.87
C VAL A 106 15.03 10.08 -1.55
N ILE A 107 14.10 10.81 -2.18
CA ILE A 107 12.65 10.63 -1.95
C ILE A 107 12.23 9.20 -2.28
N TYR A 108 12.58 8.72 -3.48
CA TYR A 108 12.25 7.38 -3.95
C TYR A 108 12.83 6.29 -3.04
N ARG A 109 14.15 6.29 -2.83
CA ARG A 109 14.81 5.20 -2.09
C ARG A 109 14.44 5.19 -0.62
N THR A 110 14.28 6.36 0.00
CA THR A 110 13.97 6.44 1.44
C THR A 110 12.59 5.89 1.72
N ASN A 111 11.58 6.31 0.95
CA ASN A 111 10.22 5.81 1.12
C ASN A 111 10.13 4.31 0.80
N ALA A 112 10.75 3.86 -0.29
CA ALA A 112 10.76 2.44 -0.66
C ALA A 112 11.47 1.58 0.40
N ALA A 113 12.67 1.97 0.86
CA ALA A 113 13.45 1.18 1.81
C ALA A 113 12.81 1.12 3.20
N THR A 114 12.28 2.24 3.71
CA THR A 114 11.65 2.27 5.04
C THR A 114 10.35 1.48 5.07
N THR A 115 9.54 1.53 4.01
CA THR A 115 8.30 0.74 3.94
C THR A 115 8.54 -0.72 3.64
N TYR A 116 9.56 -1.05 2.84
CA TYR A 116 10.00 -2.44 2.66
C TYR A 116 10.44 -3.03 4.00
N SER A 117 11.23 -2.28 4.77
CA SER A 117 11.65 -2.69 6.10
C SER A 117 10.48 -2.88 7.06
N ALA A 118 9.53 -1.94 7.09
CA ALA A 118 8.32 -2.06 7.90
C ALA A 118 7.49 -3.31 7.54
N GLY A 119 7.30 -3.58 6.24
CA GLY A 119 6.62 -4.79 5.79
C GLY A 119 7.41 -6.06 6.12
N ARG A 120 8.74 -6.02 6.04
CA ARG A 120 9.61 -7.14 6.41
C ARG A 120 9.54 -7.42 7.91
N LEU A 121 9.55 -6.41 8.77
CA LEU A 121 9.39 -6.59 10.20
C LEU A 121 8.04 -7.24 10.54
N ALA A 122 6.97 -6.81 9.87
CA ALA A 122 5.64 -7.42 10.01
C ALA A 122 5.64 -8.91 9.66
N GLN A 123 6.22 -9.26 8.50
CA GLN A 123 6.38 -10.65 8.07
C GLN A 123 7.24 -11.49 9.04
N LEU A 124 8.31 -10.89 9.59
CA LEU A 124 9.18 -11.59 10.54
C LEU A 124 8.48 -11.86 11.88
N ARG A 125 7.71 -10.90 12.39
CA ARG A 125 6.94 -11.04 13.62
C ARG A 125 5.83 -12.08 13.46
N GLU A 126 5.05 -12.01 12.38
CA GLU A 126 4.03 -13.03 12.08
C GLU A 126 4.63 -14.42 11.91
N GLY A 127 5.77 -14.52 11.22
CA GLY A 127 6.45 -15.79 11.00
C GLY A 127 6.93 -16.45 12.30
N GLY A 128 6.99 -15.73 13.42
CA GLY A 128 7.46 -16.25 14.70
C GLY A 128 8.89 -16.79 14.61
N PHE A 129 9.77 -16.07 13.91
CA PHE A 129 11.18 -16.46 13.82
C PHE A 129 11.86 -16.27 15.17
N LYS A 130 12.71 -17.23 15.55
CA LYS A 130 13.41 -17.22 16.84
C LYS A 130 14.65 -16.31 16.83
N TYR A 131 15.30 -16.24 15.68
CA TYR A 131 16.52 -15.46 15.48
C TYR A 131 16.36 -14.54 14.28
N TYR A 132 16.99 -13.38 14.36
CA TYR A 132 17.19 -12.47 13.25
C TYR A 132 18.67 -12.44 12.89
N VAL A 133 18.93 -12.34 11.59
CA VAL A 133 20.27 -12.25 11.01
C VAL A 133 20.39 -10.92 10.30
N TYR A 134 21.31 -10.07 10.77
CA TYR A 134 21.63 -8.81 10.11
C TYR A 134 22.45 -9.09 8.86
N ARG A 135 22.05 -8.55 7.71
CA ARG A 135 22.79 -8.68 6.46
C ARG A 135 23.13 -7.32 5.87
N HIS A 136 24.39 -7.17 5.47
CA HIS A 136 24.86 -6.00 4.75
C HIS A 136 24.45 -6.07 3.27
N GLY A 137 24.02 -4.94 2.71
CA GLY A 137 23.62 -4.84 1.30
C GLY A 137 24.79 -4.71 0.33
N GLY A 138 24.51 -4.48 -0.96
CA GLY A 138 25.56 -4.33 -1.99
C GLY A 138 26.23 -2.96 -2.05
N SER A 139 26.41 -2.25 -0.93
CA SER A 139 26.99 -0.89 -0.95
C SER A 139 28.47 -0.93 -1.37
N ALA A 140 28.85 -0.18 -2.41
CA ALA A 140 30.24 -0.03 -2.85
C ALA A 140 31.13 0.67 -1.80
N HIS A 141 30.54 1.56 -1.01
CA HIS A 141 31.20 2.22 0.12
C HIS A 141 30.41 1.91 1.39
N PRO A 142 30.69 0.75 2.01
CA PRO A 142 29.93 0.30 3.16
C PRO A 142 30.36 1.05 4.43
N ARG A 143 29.43 1.21 5.37
CA ARG A 143 29.77 1.73 6.70
C ARG A 143 30.42 0.61 7.51
N LEU A 144 31.58 0.85 8.10
CA LEU A 144 32.35 -0.19 8.78
C LEU A 144 31.58 -0.87 9.91
N HIS A 145 30.79 -0.11 10.68
CA HIS A 145 29.89 -0.68 11.69
C HIS A 145 28.87 -1.65 11.07
N HIS A 146 28.30 -1.32 9.90
CA HIS A 146 27.31 -2.18 9.24
C HIS A 146 27.94 -3.45 8.67
N LEU A 147 29.20 -3.39 8.21
CA LEU A 147 29.96 -4.59 7.84
C LEU A 147 30.29 -5.47 9.04
N ALA A 148 30.65 -4.86 10.17
CA ALA A 148 30.91 -5.58 11.40
C ALA A 148 29.66 -6.28 11.95
N TRP A 149 28.47 -5.92 11.49
CA TRP A 149 27.21 -6.60 11.80
C TRP A 149 26.77 -7.59 10.73
N ASP A 150 27.43 -7.69 9.56
CA ASP A 150 27.02 -8.64 8.52
C ASP A 150 27.17 -10.08 9.01
N GLY A 151 26.07 -10.81 9.05
CA GLY A 151 26.00 -12.16 9.60
C GLY A 151 25.69 -12.21 11.10
N LEU A 152 25.50 -11.07 11.79
CA LEU A 152 25.21 -11.07 13.23
C LEU A 152 23.87 -11.77 13.50
N ILE A 153 23.91 -12.79 14.36
CA ILE A 153 22.74 -13.58 14.77
C ILE A 153 22.34 -13.15 16.17
N LEU A 154 21.11 -12.66 16.35
CA LEU A 154 20.56 -12.35 17.66
C LEU A 154 19.16 -12.95 17.82
N PRO A 155 18.71 -13.23 19.05
CA PRO A 155 17.29 -13.47 19.32
C PRO A 155 16.40 -12.38 18.72
N ALA A 156 15.21 -12.75 18.25
CA ALA A 156 14.29 -11.82 17.59
C ALA A 156 13.80 -10.68 18.51
N ASP A 157 13.84 -10.88 19.82
CA ASP A 157 13.46 -9.94 20.88
C ASP A 157 14.66 -9.18 21.50
N HIS A 158 15.86 -9.35 20.94
CA HIS A 158 17.04 -8.65 21.44
C HIS A 158 16.93 -7.12 21.22
N PRO A 159 17.27 -6.27 22.22
CA PRO A 159 17.07 -4.81 22.17
C PRO A 159 17.85 -4.09 21.05
N PHE A 160 18.88 -4.75 20.50
CA PHE A 160 19.57 -4.30 19.29
C PHE A 160 18.60 -3.94 18.17
N TRP A 161 17.54 -4.73 17.98
CA TRP A 161 16.58 -4.53 16.90
C TRP A 161 15.69 -3.29 17.07
N ASP A 162 15.62 -2.69 18.27
CA ASP A 162 14.80 -1.49 18.49
C ASP A 162 15.39 -0.26 17.78
N THR A 163 16.71 -0.23 17.61
CA THR A 163 17.45 0.92 17.05
C THR A 163 18.32 0.57 15.84
N HIS A 164 18.62 -0.72 15.62
CA HIS A 164 19.53 -1.17 14.56
C HIS A 164 18.84 -2.04 13.49
N PHE A 165 17.51 -2.17 13.53
CA PHE A 165 16.77 -2.81 12.44
C PHE A 165 16.77 -1.88 11.21
N PRO A 166 17.45 -2.25 10.10
CA PRO A 166 17.69 -1.35 8.99
C PRO A 166 16.41 -0.82 8.32
N PRO A 167 16.47 0.29 7.57
CA PRO A 167 17.66 1.12 7.29
C PRO A 167 18.21 1.89 8.48
N ASN A 168 19.53 1.81 8.68
CA ASN A 168 20.25 2.46 9.79
C ASN A 168 20.82 3.86 9.42
N GLY A 169 20.29 4.47 8.36
CA GLY A 169 20.79 5.73 7.82
C GLY A 169 20.45 5.94 6.34
N TRP A 170 20.64 7.19 5.89
CA TRP A 170 20.44 7.57 4.48
C TRP A 170 21.19 6.65 3.51
N GLY A 171 20.45 6.08 2.55
CA GLY A 171 21.03 5.18 1.53
C GLY A 171 21.53 3.83 2.06
N CYS A 172 21.19 3.44 3.30
CA CYS A 172 21.46 2.10 3.80
C CYS A 172 20.72 1.06 2.95
N SER A 173 21.39 -0.05 2.64
CA SER A 173 20.83 -1.21 1.91
C SER A 173 20.90 -2.51 2.72
N CYS A 174 21.21 -2.41 4.01
CA CYS A 174 21.20 -3.55 4.91
C CYS A 174 19.76 -4.03 5.15
N TYR A 175 19.60 -5.29 5.53
CA TYR A 175 18.30 -5.94 5.71
C TYR A 175 18.39 -7.06 6.75
N VAL A 176 17.23 -7.59 7.18
CA VAL A 176 17.15 -8.65 8.18
C VAL A 176 16.47 -9.89 7.63
N ILE A 177 17.03 -11.05 7.96
CA ILE A 177 16.47 -12.37 7.65
C ILE A 177 16.09 -13.09 8.93
N GLY A 178 14.91 -13.72 8.94
CA GLY A 178 14.46 -14.56 10.05
C GLY A 178 14.95 -16.00 9.94
N ALA A 179 15.28 -16.61 11.07
CA ALA A 179 15.63 -18.01 11.18
C ALA A 179 14.95 -18.67 12.39
N ARG A 180 14.54 -19.93 12.25
CA ARG A 180 13.92 -20.71 13.34
C ARG A 180 14.93 -21.46 14.22
N SER A 181 16.16 -21.61 13.75
CA SER A 181 17.28 -22.26 14.46
C SER A 181 18.60 -21.61 14.06
N ILE A 182 19.67 -21.87 14.83
CA ILE A 182 21.02 -21.41 14.52
C ILE A 182 21.50 -21.97 13.17
N GLU A 183 21.17 -23.21 12.86
CA GLU A 183 21.48 -23.88 11.59
C GLU A 183 20.69 -23.24 10.43
N GLY A 184 19.47 -22.77 10.70
CA GLY A 184 18.73 -21.92 9.78
C GLY A 184 19.42 -20.57 9.56
N ALA A 185 19.90 -19.95 10.64
CA ALA A 185 20.62 -18.67 10.58
C ALA A 185 21.91 -18.79 9.75
N LYS A 186 22.70 -19.84 9.95
CA LYS A 186 23.89 -20.13 9.12
C LYS A 186 23.55 -20.23 7.63
N ARG A 187 22.47 -20.92 7.27
CA ARG A 187 22.04 -21.08 5.86
C ARG A 187 21.67 -19.77 5.18
N VAL A 188 21.26 -18.75 5.94
CA VAL A 188 20.94 -17.41 5.41
C VAL A 188 22.09 -16.42 5.59
N GLY A 189 23.29 -16.93 5.89
CA GLY A 189 24.54 -16.17 6.00
C GLY A 189 24.79 -15.55 7.37
N GLY A 190 24.22 -16.12 8.43
CA GLY A 190 24.61 -15.80 9.80
C GLY A 190 25.92 -16.48 10.20
N ASP A 191 26.74 -15.80 11.00
CA ASP A 191 27.98 -16.29 11.57
C ASP A 191 27.84 -16.48 13.09
N PRO A 192 27.81 -17.73 13.60
CA PRO A 192 27.71 -18.00 15.03
C PRO A 192 28.93 -17.58 15.85
N SER A 193 30.07 -17.29 15.21
CA SER A 193 31.28 -16.80 15.88
C SER A 193 31.32 -15.28 15.98
N LEU A 194 30.44 -14.58 15.27
CA LEU A 194 30.34 -13.13 15.30
C LEU A 194 29.54 -12.69 16.53
N GLU A 195 30.22 -11.99 17.44
CA GLU A 195 29.61 -11.37 18.61
C GLU A 195 29.25 -9.90 18.34
N LEU A 196 28.15 -9.45 18.95
CA LEU A 196 27.77 -8.04 18.94
C LEU A 196 28.83 -7.21 19.66
N GLN A 197 29.33 -6.15 19.03
CA GLN A 197 30.46 -5.40 19.58
C GLN A 197 30.08 -4.68 20.88
N PRO A 198 30.97 -4.65 21.88
CA PRO A 198 30.75 -3.90 23.11
C PRO A 198 30.47 -2.41 22.85
N GLY A 199 29.55 -1.84 23.62
CA GLY A 199 29.21 -0.42 23.52
C GLY A 199 28.43 -0.05 22.25
N TRP A 200 27.76 -1.00 21.61
CA TRP A 200 26.85 -0.76 20.48
C TRP A 200 25.73 0.24 20.82
N GLU A 201 25.27 0.26 22.08
CA GLU A 201 24.27 1.21 22.59
C GLU A 201 24.81 2.63 22.83
N GLN A 202 26.13 2.80 22.89
CA GLN A 202 26.72 4.11 23.21
C GLN A 202 26.38 5.11 22.12
N LEU A 203 25.93 6.29 22.52
CA LEU A 203 25.59 7.36 21.59
C LEU A 203 26.85 7.95 20.96
N ASP A 204 26.82 8.16 19.65
CA ASP A 204 27.80 8.96 18.92
C ASP A 204 27.44 10.45 19.12
N PRO A 205 28.34 11.29 19.66
CA PRO A 205 28.09 12.71 19.86
C PRO A 205 27.68 13.46 18.58
N LYS A 206 28.10 12.99 17.40
CA LYS A 206 27.79 13.63 16.11
C LYS A 206 26.35 13.38 15.66
N THR A 207 25.82 12.20 15.94
CA THR A 207 24.47 11.81 15.50
C THR A 207 23.44 11.87 16.61
N SER A 208 23.88 11.87 17.88
CA SER A 208 23.05 11.65 19.06
C SER A 208 22.26 10.33 19.00
N ALA A 209 22.74 9.37 18.19
CA ALA A 209 22.18 8.03 18.00
C ALA A 209 23.25 6.98 18.34
N PRO A 210 22.89 5.70 18.57
CA PRO A 210 23.86 4.64 18.82
C PRO A 210 24.95 4.55 17.74
N LYS A 211 26.15 4.06 18.11
CA LYS A 211 27.29 3.96 17.19
C LYS A 211 26.93 3.18 15.93
N GLY A 212 27.19 3.78 14.77
CA GLY A 212 26.86 3.20 13.47
C GLY A 212 25.44 3.52 12.98
N ILE A 213 24.61 4.19 13.78
CA ILE A 213 23.28 4.66 13.40
C ILE A 213 23.32 6.14 13.01
N GLY A 214 22.67 6.47 11.89
CA GLY A 214 22.52 7.86 11.44
C GLY A 214 21.59 8.68 12.34
N LYS A 215 21.79 10.00 12.41
CA LYS A 215 20.90 10.91 13.17
C LYS A 215 19.44 10.71 12.74
N GLY A 216 18.56 10.43 13.69
CA GLY A 216 17.12 10.22 13.47
C GLY A 216 16.73 8.87 12.85
N TRP A 217 17.70 7.95 12.71
CA TRP A 217 17.48 6.57 12.22
C TRP A 217 17.54 5.53 13.34
N ASP A 218 17.59 5.98 14.59
CA ASP A 218 17.59 5.19 15.83
C ASP A 218 16.19 4.68 16.19
N TYR A 219 15.53 4.05 15.21
CA TYR A 219 14.25 3.37 15.39
C TYR A 219 14.13 2.21 14.40
N SER A 220 13.24 1.28 14.72
CA SER A 220 12.92 0.14 13.87
C SER A 220 11.69 0.44 13.00
N PRO A 221 11.83 0.57 11.67
CA PRO A 221 10.70 0.89 10.80
C PRO A 221 9.60 -0.16 10.89
N GLY A 222 8.36 0.30 11.03
CA GLY A 222 7.16 -0.53 11.21
C GLY A 222 6.99 -1.08 12.62
N SER A 223 7.91 -0.84 13.55
CA SER A 223 7.83 -1.40 14.91
C SER A 223 6.58 -0.95 15.66
N SER A 224 6.15 0.30 15.43
CA SER A 224 4.95 0.89 16.04
C SER A 224 3.65 0.61 15.28
N ALA A 225 3.76 -0.01 14.10
CA ALA A 225 2.65 -0.18 13.15
C ALA A 225 2.47 -1.62 12.69
N THR A 226 3.28 -2.58 13.16
CA THR A 226 3.26 -3.97 12.67
C THR A 226 1.86 -4.58 12.71
N ASP A 227 1.16 -4.49 13.85
CA ASP A 227 -0.18 -5.07 13.98
C ASP A 227 -1.17 -4.37 13.04
N THR A 228 -1.02 -3.06 12.83
CA THR A 228 -1.81 -2.31 11.85
C THR A 228 -1.48 -2.72 10.42
N ILE A 229 -0.20 -2.99 10.09
CA ILE A 229 0.24 -3.45 8.76
C ILE A 229 -0.33 -4.85 8.47
N LEU A 230 -0.18 -5.79 9.41
CA LEU A 230 -0.74 -7.14 9.31
C LEU A 230 -2.27 -7.08 9.23
N SER A 231 -2.89 -6.22 10.04
CA SER A 231 -4.33 -5.95 9.97
C SER A 231 -4.72 -5.38 8.61
N LEU A 232 -4.07 -4.34 8.08
CA LEU A 232 -4.42 -3.77 6.78
C LEU A 232 -4.23 -4.77 5.63
N ARG A 233 -3.22 -5.64 5.74
CA ARG A 233 -3.02 -6.76 4.82
C ARG A 233 -4.19 -7.75 4.86
N ASP A 234 -4.73 -8.05 6.05
CA ASP A 234 -5.70 -9.14 6.27
C ASP A 234 -7.19 -8.70 6.42
N LYS A 235 -7.46 -7.45 6.79
CA LYS A 235 -8.69 -7.01 7.50
C LYS A 235 -9.43 -5.82 6.90
N LEU A 236 -9.44 -5.61 5.59
CA LEU A 236 -10.41 -4.68 4.99
C LEU A 236 -11.85 -4.96 5.51
N ASP A 237 -12.18 -6.22 5.77
CA ASP A 237 -13.47 -6.66 6.35
C ASP A 237 -13.73 -6.34 7.83
N THR A 238 -12.70 -6.20 8.67
CA THR A 238 -12.90 -6.07 10.14
C THR A 238 -12.57 -4.68 10.68
N LEU A 239 -12.05 -3.78 9.82
CA LEU A 239 -12.01 -2.35 10.12
C LEU A 239 -13.43 -1.82 10.41
N PRO A 240 -13.58 -0.74 11.20
CA PRO A 240 -14.83 0.01 11.23
C PRO A 240 -15.24 0.41 9.80
N GLU A 241 -16.55 0.44 9.54
CA GLU A 241 -17.12 0.58 8.18
C GLU A 241 -16.50 1.73 7.39
N ARG A 242 -16.47 2.94 7.99
CA ARG A 242 -16.04 4.16 7.32
C ARG A 242 -14.53 4.16 6.97
N PRO A 243 -13.59 3.87 7.89
CA PRO A 243 -12.17 3.70 7.55
C PRO A 243 -11.90 2.67 6.44
N SER A 244 -12.65 1.56 6.40
CA SER A 244 -12.51 0.58 5.32
C SER A 244 -12.95 1.12 3.97
N ILE A 245 -14.09 1.80 3.95
CA ILE A 245 -14.64 2.42 2.76
C ILE A 245 -13.68 3.50 2.25
N ASP A 246 -13.22 4.39 3.14
CA ASP A 246 -12.34 5.49 2.79
C ASP A 246 -11.03 4.98 2.18
N LEU A 247 -10.46 3.90 2.71
CA LEU A 247 -9.24 3.29 2.19
C LEU A 247 -9.45 2.69 0.79
N ILE A 248 -10.53 1.93 0.58
CA ILE A 248 -10.89 1.36 -0.73
C ILE A 248 -11.11 2.48 -1.76
N GLN A 249 -11.86 3.52 -1.39
CA GLN A 249 -12.19 4.64 -2.28
C GLN A 249 -10.95 5.47 -2.64
N ASN A 250 -10.05 5.69 -1.69
CA ASN A 250 -8.78 6.39 -1.95
C ASN A 250 -7.92 5.63 -2.98
N TRP A 251 -7.87 4.29 -2.91
CA TRP A 251 -7.13 3.49 -3.90
C TRP A 251 -7.71 3.56 -5.32
N ILE A 252 -9.04 3.74 -5.44
CA ILE A 252 -9.69 3.93 -6.75
C ILE A 252 -9.39 5.34 -7.27
N ALA A 253 -9.51 6.37 -6.42
CA ALA A 253 -9.30 7.77 -6.79
C ALA A 253 -7.85 8.07 -7.19
N GLN A 254 -6.88 7.36 -6.61
CA GLN A 254 -5.45 7.50 -6.94
C GLN A 254 -5.05 6.83 -8.27
N GLY A 255 -5.99 6.34 -9.08
CA GLY A 255 -5.73 5.91 -10.46
C GLY A 255 -5.04 4.55 -10.63
N SER A 256 -4.39 4.00 -9.60
CA SER A 256 -3.81 2.65 -9.65
C SER A 256 -4.85 1.54 -9.89
N PHE A 257 -6.12 1.79 -9.51
CA PHE A 257 -7.23 0.93 -9.91
C PHE A 257 -7.40 0.88 -11.42
N TRP A 258 -7.33 2.01 -12.11
CA TRP A 258 -7.60 2.06 -13.55
C TRP A 258 -6.49 1.36 -14.35
N ASP A 259 -5.24 1.58 -13.95
CA ASP A 259 -4.08 0.90 -14.53
C ASP A 259 -4.18 -0.62 -14.33
N TRP A 260 -4.58 -1.08 -13.14
CA TRP A 260 -4.88 -2.50 -12.89
C TRP A 260 -6.07 -2.97 -13.73
N PHE A 261 -7.15 -2.19 -13.81
CA PHE A 261 -8.39 -2.57 -14.49
C PHE A 261 -8.18 -2.79 -15.99
N GLN A 262 -7.34 -1.97 -16.64
CA GLN A 262 -6.98 -2.10 -18.05
C GLN A 262 -6.08 -3.30 -18.36
N SER A 263 -5.34 -3.82 -17.37
CA SER A 263 -4.45 -4.99 -17.50
C SER A 263 -4.53 -5.88 -16.26
N PRO A 264 -5.70 -6.51 -16.01
CA PRO A 264 -6.00 -7.02 -14.69
C PRO A 264 -5.31 -8.35 -14.41
N ASN A 265 -4.74 -8.45 -13.22
CA ASN A 265 -4.11 -9.66 -12.69
C ASN A 265 -4.43 -9.80 -11.20
N GLY A 266 -4.97 -10.94 -10.79
CA GLY A 266 -5.41 -11.18 -9.41
C GLY A 266 -6.78 -10.58 -9.10
N ILE A 267 -6.93 -10.00 -7.91
CA ILE A 267 -8.17 -9.43 -7.38
C ILE A 267 -7.92 -8.00 -6.88
N TRP A 268 -8.97 -7.18 -6.90
CA TRP A 268 -8.93 -5.82 -6.41
C TRP A 268 -10.12 -5.53 -5.48
N PRO A 269 -9.91 -5.07 -4.24
CA PRO A 269 -11.02 -4.71 -3.36
C PRO A 269 -11.72 -3.48 -3.90
N LEU A 270 -12.99 -3.62 -4.27
CA LEU A 270 -13.74 -2.58 -4.98
C LEU A 270 -14.71 -1.83 -4.06
N LEU A 271 -15.40 -2.56 -3.18
CA LEU A 271 -16.38 -1.98 -2.28
C LEU A 271 -16.57 -2.84 -1.02
N ARG A 272 -17.24 -2.28 -0.02
CA ARG A 272 -17.69 -2.98 1.18
C ARG A 272 -19.22 -2.96 1.28
N LEU A 273 -19.82 -4.13 1.46
CA LEU A 273 -21.22 -4.35 1.78
C LEU A 273 -21.50 -4.02 3.26
N THR A 274 -22.77 -3.71 3.56
CA THR A 274 -23.26 -3.68 4.93
C THR A 274 -23.28 -5.10 5.53
N PRO A 275 -23.21 -5.26 6.87
CA PRO A 275 -23.38 -6.57 7.51
C PRO A 275 -24.70 -7.25 7.13
N GLU A 276 -25.78 -6.48 6.97
CA GLU A 276 -27.10 -6.96 6.55
C GLU A 276 -27.06 -7.54 5.13
N ASP A 277 -26.47 -6.81 4.17
CA ASP A 277 -26.33 -7.24 2.79
C ASP A 277 -25.45 -8.49 2.66
N ALA A 278 -24.32 -8.52 3.38
CA ALA A 278 -23.43 -9.67 3.41
C ALA A 278 -24.15 -10.90 3.99
N LYS A 279 -24.92 -10.73 5.07
CA LYS A 279 -25.74 -11.78 5.67
C LYS A 279 -26.83 -12.28 4.72
N ALA A 280 -27.46 -11.39 3.94
CA ALA A 280 -28.51 -11.75 2.98
C ALA A 280 -28.02 -12.71 1.88
N ILE A 281 -26.73 -12.65 1.51
CA ILE A 281 -26.08 -13.60 0.58
C ILE A 281 -25.28 -14.70 1.29
N GLY A 282 -25.41 -14.78 2.63
CA GLY A 282 -24.74 -15.75 3.49
C GLY A 282 -23.22 -15.61 3.53
N SER A 283 -22.65 -14.44 3.26
CA SER A 283 -21.21 -14.21 3.26
C SER A 283 -20.68 -13.94 4.68
N PRO A 284 -19.54 -14.56 5.09
CA PRO A 284 -18.83 -14.18 6.30
C PRO A 284 -17.90 -12.96 6.11
N ARG A 285 -17.71 -12.51 4.87
CA ARG A 285 -16.92 -11.33 4.48
C ARG A 285 -17.84 -10.16 4.16
N LEU A 286 -17.33 -8.95 4.28
CA LEU A 286 -18.01 -7.68 3.98
C LEU A 286 -17.46 -6.99 2.72
N VAL A 287 -16.21 -7.22 2.35
CA VAL A 287 -15.53 -6.62 1.20
C VAL A 287 -15.80 -7.46 -0.04
N ALA A 288 -16.20 -6.78 -1.10
CA ALA A 288 -16.40 -7.35 -2.42
C ALA A 288 -15.26 -6.96 -3.35
N ASP A 289 -14.61 -7.98 -3.89
CA ASP A 289 -13.50 -7.83 -4.81
C ASP A 289 -13.97 -7.83 -6.26
N LEU A 290 -13.23 -7.15 -7.12
CA LEU A 290 -13.28 -7.34 -8.55
C LEU A 290 -12.18 -8.32 -8.95
N THR A 291 -12.53 -9.42 -9.60
CA THR A 291 -11.53 -10.38 -10.11
C THR A 291 -11.01 -9.96 -11.47
N ALA A 292 -9.81 -10.41 -11.84
CA ALA A 292 -9.28 -10.14 -13.17
C ALA A 292 -10.18 -10.65 -14.31
N GLU A 293 -10.81 -11.81 -14.11
CA GLU A 293 -11.78 -12.36 -15.05
C GLU A 293 -13.00 -11.43 -15.22
N THR A 294 -13.52 -10.89 -14.11
CA THR A 294 -14.65 -9.96 -14.15
C THR A 294 -14.24 -8.64 -14.77
N ALA A 295 -13.07 -8.11 -14.45
CA ALA A 295 -12.55 -6.89 -15.06
C ALA A 295 -12.40 -7.02 -16.59
N GLN A 296 -11.86 -8.15 -17.09
CA GLN A 296 -11.79 -8.42 -18.53
C GLN A 296 -13.19 -8.53 -19.19
N LYS A 297 -14.15 -9.15 -18.50
CA LYS A 297 -15.54 -9.19 -18.98
C LYS A 297 -16.13 -7.79 -19.06
N GLN A 298 -15.95 -6.97 -18.02
CA GLN A 298 -16.45 -5.62 -17.92
C GLN A 298 -15.86 -4.69 -18.99
N LEU A 299 -14.54 -4.76 -19.23
CA LEU A 299 -13.88 -4.02 -20.31
C LEU A 299 -14.48 -4.31 -21.69
N ARG A 300 -14.85 -5.57 -21.95
CA ARG A 300 -15.46 -5.98 -23.22
C ARG A 300 -16.93 -5.56 -23.33
N ALA A 301 -17.67 -5.64 -22.23
CA ALA A 301 -19.11 -5.38 -22.21
C ALA A 301 -19.44 -3.88 -22.13
N TYR A 302 -18.64 -3.11 -21.40
CA TYR A 302 -18.88 -1.71 -21.07
C TYR A 302 -17.61 -0.87 -21.27
N PRO A 303 -17.15 -0.70 -22.53
CA PRO A 303 -15.90 0.00 -22.83
C PRO A 303 -15.91 1.48 -22.43
N ASP A 304 -17.10 2.06 -22.25
CA ASP A 304 -17.27 3.48 -21.90
C ASP A 304 -17.21 3.77 -20.39
N LEU A 305 -17.12 2.73 -19.54
CA LEU A 305 -16.95 2.95 -18.10
C LEU A 305 -15.55 3.47 -17.80
N THR A 306 -15.45 4.25 -16.72
CA THR A 306 -14.22 4.89 -16.25
C THR A 306 -13.97 4.57 -14.79
N ALA A 307 -12.79 4.93 -14.26
CA ALA A 307 -12.50 4.80 -12.83
C ALA A 307 -13.51 5.52 -11.94
N ALA A 308 -14.09 6.62 -12.42
CA ALA A 308 -15.12 7.36 -11.68
C ALA A 308 -16.40 6.53 -11.49
N ASP A 309 -16.76 5.70 -12.47
CA ASP A 309 -17.92 4.80 -12.37
C ASP A 309 -17.72 3.73 -11.30
N TYR A 310 -16.51 3.17 -11.24
CA TYR A 310 -16.15 2.19 -10.22
C TYR A 310 -16.02 2.81 -8.83
N ALA A 311 -15.59 4.07 -8.72
CA ALA A 311 -15.62 4.81 -7.45
C ALA A 311 -17.06 4.96 -6.92
N LEU A 312 -18.01 5.26 -7.82
CA LEU A 312 -19.43 5.37 -7.47
C LEU A 312 -20.05 4.04 -7.00
N ALA A 313 -19.42 2.88 -7.26
CA ALA A 313 -19.95 1.57 -6.85
C ALA A 313 -20.13 1.45 -5.33
N GLN A 314 -19.26 2.06 -4.53
CA GLN A 314 -19.40 2.07 -3.08
C GLN A 314 -20.60 2.91 -2.62
N GLN A 315 -20.84 4.05 -3.27
CA GLN A 315 -22.04 4.85 -3.02
C GLN A 315 -23.29 4.08 -3.44
N ALA A 316 -23.24 3.36 -4.56
CA ALA A 316 -24.36 2.54 -5.03
C ALA A 316 -24.76 1.46 -4.03
N VAL A 317 -23.81 0.83 -3.36
CA VAL A 317 -24.10 -0.15 -2.29
C VAL A 317 -24.58 0.54 -1.01
N GLY A 318 -23.84 1.54 -0.54
CA GLY A 318 -24.11 2.20 0.75
C GLY A 318 -25.42 3.00 0.77
N ARG A 319 -25.83 3.57 -0.37
CA ARG A 319 -26.98 4.48 -0.47
C ARG A 319 -28.03 4.08 -1.50
N ALA A 320 -27.95 2.86 -2.04
CA ALA A 320 -28.83 2.38 -3.11
C ALA A 320 -30.29 2.84 -2.94
N ALA A 321 -30.82 3.49 -3.97
CA ALA A 321 -32.24 3.79 -4.12
C ALA A 321 -33.06 2.50 -4.20
N LEU A 322 -32.48 1.45 -4.79
CA LEU A 322 -33.07 0.12 -4.80
C LEU A 322 -32.01 -0.95 -4.49
N ARG A 323 -32.38 -1.87 -3.61
CA ARG A 323 -31.62 -3.08 -3.25
C ARG A 323 -32.49 -4.29 -3.50
N ALA A 324 -31.94 -5.31 -4.15
CA ALA A 324 -32.71 -6.48 -4.53
C ALA A 324 -31.87 -7.76 -4.50
N GLN A 325 -32.50 -8.84 -4.05
CA GLN A 325 -31.91 -10.17 -4.09
C GLN A 325 -32.17 -10.84 -5.44
N ASP A 326 -31.09 -11.10 -6.17
CA ASP A 326 -31.11 -11.71 -7.51
C ASP A 326 -31.00 -13.24 -7.44
N SER A 327 -30.31 -13.75 -6.41
CA SER A 327 -30.29 -15.18 -6.07
C SER A 327 -30.02 -15.35 -4.58
N PRO A 328 -30.08 -16.58 -4.01
CA PRO A 328 -29.67 -16.83 -2.63
C PRO A 328 -28.24 -16.40 -2.29
N ARG A 329 -27.40 -16.12 -3.31
CA ARG A 329 -26.00 -15.72 -3.15
C ARG A 329 -25.65 -14.42 -3.86
N SER A 330 -26.61 -13.65 -4.38
CA SER A 330 -26.33 -12.39 -5.09
C SER A 330 -27.33 -11.29 -4.79
N LEU A 331 -26.82 -10.06 -4.75
CA LEU A 331 -27.57 -8.82 -4.63
C LEU A 331 -27.30 -7.91 -5.84
N ILE A 332 -28.31 -7.12 -6.18
CA ILE A 332 -28.22 -6.02 -7.13
C ILE A 332 -28.54 -4.72 -6.38
N PHE A 333 -27.72 -3.71 -6.61
CA PHE A 333 -27.84 -2.37 -6.09
C PHE A 333 -28.03 -1.41 -7.25
N VAL A 334 -29.01 -0.53 -7.16
CA VAL A 334 -29.30 0.49 -8.18
C VAL A 334 -29.30 1.86 -7.50
N GLN A 335 -28.55 2.79 -8.06
CA GLN A 335 -28.39 4.13 -7.52
C GLN A 335 -28.33 5.18 -8.63
N ASP A 336 -29.00 6.32 -8.43
CA ASP A 336 -28.89 7.46 -9.33
C ASP A 336 -27.47 8.04 -9.32
N ILE A 337 -26.97 8.37 -10.51
CA ILE A 337 -25.66 9.00 -10.66
C ILE A 337 -25.80 10.50 -10.35
N PRO A 338 -25.08 11.03 -9.35
CA PRO A 338 -25.14 12.45 -9.01
C PRO A 338 -24.78 13.33 -10.21
N GLY A 339 -25.63 14.32 -10.52
CA GLY A 339 -25.42 15.26 -11.62
C GLY A 339 -25.86 14.76 -13.00
N GLU A 340 -26.32 13.51 -13.12
CA GLU A 340 -26.80 12.94 -14.38
C GLU A 340 -28.25 12.47 -14.25
N SER A 341 -29.18 13.40 -14.48
CA SER A 341 -30.61 13.13 -14.37
C SER A 341 -31.06 12.01 -15.31
N GLY A 342 -31.71 10.99 -14.76
CA GLY A 342 -32.23 9.86 -15.51
C GLY A 342 -31.23 8.74 -15.79
N THR A 343 -30.01 8.80 -15.24
CA THR A 343 -29.01 7.72 -15.35
C THR A 343 -28.78 7.05 -14.00
N VAL A 344 -28.69 5.72 -14.00
CA VAL A 344 -28.40 4.91 -12.82
C VAL A 344 -27.13 4.09 -13.00
N LEU A 345 -26.44 3.84 -11.88
CA LEU A 345 -25.41 2.84 -11.76
C LEU A 345 -26.00 1.57 -11.14
N VAL A 346 -25.78 0.44 -11.80
CA VAL A 346 -26.17 -0.88 -11.33
C VAL A 346 -24.91 -1.64 -10.92
N VAL A 347 -24.90 -2.17 -9.70
CA VAL A 347 -23.81 -2.99 -9.15
C VAL A 347 -24.36 -4.33 -8.73
N LYS A 348 -23.75 -5.42 -9.19
CA LYS A 348 -24.11 -6.79 -8.79
C LYS A 348 -22.98 -7.43 -8.00
N ALA A 349 -23.25 -7.80 -6.76
CA ALA A 349 -22.30 -8.51 -5.90
C ALA A 349 -22.80 -9.93 -5.61
N ALA A 350 -21.91 -10.91 -5.64
CA ALA A 350 -22.25 -12.32 -5.41
C ALA A 350 -21.22 -13.02 -4.52
N ARG A 351 -21.70 -13.89 -3.63
CA ARG A 351 -20.83 -14.76 -2.83
C ARG A 351 -20.20 -15.85 -3.70
N ARG A 352 -18.87 -15.97 -3.63
CA ARG A 352 -18.07 -17.02 -4.29
C ARG A 352 -17.16 -17.67 -3.25
N GLY A 353 -17.46 -18.92 -2.88
CA GLY A 353 -16.78 -19.60 -1.78
C GLY A 353 -17.01 -18.85 -0.46
N GLU A 354 -15.92 -18.42 0.18
CA GLU A 354 -15.97 -17.61 1.41
C GLU A 354 -15.92 -16.09 1.14
N GLY A 355 -15.60 -15.65 -0.09
CA GLY A 355 -15.50 -14.24 -0.46
C GLY A 355 -16.73 -13.69 -1.18
N ILE A 356 -16.72 -12.38 -1.44
CA ILE A 356 -17.71 -11.68 -2.26
C ILE A 356 -17.01 -11.15 -3.51
N VAL A 357 -17.62 -11.35 -4.66
CA VAL A 357 -17.13 -10.82 -5.94
C VAL A 357 -18.17 -9.86 -6.50
N VAL A 358 -17.73 -8.66 -6.88
CA VAL A 358 -18.51 -7.79 -7.76
C VAL A 358 -18.45 -8.40 -9.14
N THR A 359 -19.62 -8.80 -9.66
CA THR A 359 -19.76 -9.55 -10.93
C THR A 359 -20.17 -8.67 -12.11
N ASP A 360 -20.66 -7.47 -11.82
CA ASP A 360 -21.17 -6.53 -12.82
C ASP A 360 -21.23 -5.11 -12.22
N VAL A 361 -20.79 -4.12 -12.98
CA VAL A 361 -20.97 -2.69 -12.74
C VAL A 361 -21.33 -2.08 -14.09
N ARG A 362 -22.48 -1.41 -14.20
CA ARG A 362 -22.93 -0.84 -15.48
C ARG A 362 -23.74 0.42 -15.30
N ARG A 363 -23.61 1.35 -16.25
CA ARG A 363 -24.47 2.52 -16.39
C ARG A 363 -25.64 2.19 -17.31
N MET A 364 -26.82 2.72 -17.00
CA MET A 364 -27.99 2.64 -17.88
C MET A 364 -28.97 3.78 -17.59
N SER A 365 -29.83 4.10 -18.55
CA SER A 365 -30.92 5.03 -18.27
C SER A 365 -31.93 4.40 -17.32
N ARG A 366 -32.61 5.22 -16.53
CA ARG A 366 -33.66 4.78 -15.60
C ARG A 366 -34.83 4.11 -16.35
N ALA A 367 -35.10 4.55 -17.58
CA ALA A 367 -36.09 3.90 -18.45
C ALA A 367 -35.65 2.49 -18.90
N GLU A 368 -34.36 2.26 -19.16
CA GLU A 368 -33.83 0.92 -19.44
C GLU A 368 -33.81 0.04 -18.19
N ALA A 369 -33.41 0.60 -17.04
CA ALA A 369 -33.42 -0.11 -15.77
C ALA A 369 -34.84 -0.63 -15.43
N ASN A 370 -35.88 0.18 -15.67
CA ASN A 370 -37.28 -0.22 -15.47
C ASN A 370 -37.77 -1.29 -16.46
N ARG A 371 -37.11 -1.46 -17.61
CA ARG A 371 -37.49 -2.41 -18.67
C ARG A 371 -36.67 -3.70 -18.68
N ASP A 372 -35.50 -3.71 -18.05
CA ASP A 372 -34.64 -4.89 -17.91
C ASP A 372 -35.40 -5.97 -17.12
N GLN A 373 -35.68 -7.12 -17.73
CA GLN A 373 -36.47 -8.21 -17.10
C GLN A 373 -35.88 -8.72 -15.78
N ALA A 374 -34.54 -8.64 -15.61
CA ALA A 374 -33.90 -9.00 -14.35
C ALA A 374 -34.13 -7.94 -13.26
N LEU A 375 -34.47 -6.69 -13.62
CA LEU A 375 -34.75 -5.56 -12.73
C LEU A 375 -36.25 -5.22 -12.64
N ALA A 376 -37.06 -5.56 -13.64
CA ALA A 376 -38.47 -5.17 -13.77
C ALA A 376 -39.36 -5.83 -12.70
N GLY A 377 -39.05 -7.07 -12.30
CA GLY A 377 -39.71 -7.73 -11.17
C GLY A 377 -39.32 -7.15 -9.80
N LEU A 378 -38.23 -6.38 -9.74
CA LEU A 378 -37.68 -5.77 -8.53
C LEU A 378 -38.11 -4.30 -8.37
N LEU A 379 -38.29 -3.57 -9.48
CA LEU A 379 -38.71 -2.16 -9.52
C LEU A 379 -40.24 -1.97 -9.43
N GLY A 380 -41.04 -2.98 -9.75
CA GLY A 380 -42.52 -2.90 -9.78
C GLY A 380 -43.26 -3.03 -8.44
N LYS A 381 -42.55 -3.03 -7.29
CA LYS A 381 -43.16 -3.11 -5.94
C LYS A 381 -43.05 -1.80 -5.14
N GLY A 382 -42.60 -0.72 -5.77
CA GLY A 382 -42.31 0.57 -5.12
C GLY A 382 -43.20 1.74 -5.54
N GLU A 383 -44.30 1.49 -6.27
CA GLU A 383 -45.38 2.47 -6.48
C GLU A 383 -46.58 2.17 -5.60
#